data_AF-A0A9D8IHM4-F1
#
_entry.id   AF-A0A9D8IHM4-F1
#
_cell.length_a   1.000
_cell.length_b   1.000
_cell.length_c   1.000
_cell.angle_alpha   90.00
_cell.angle_beta   90.00
_cell.angle_gamma   90.00
#
_symmetry.space_group_name_H-M   'P 1'
#
loop_
_entity.id
_entity.type
_entity.pdbx_description
1 polymer ?
#
loop_
_entity_poly.entity_id
_entity_poly.type
_entity_poly.pdbx_seq_one_letter_code
_entity_poly.pdbx_strand_id
1 'polypeptide(L)'
;MKVLTVNENINGVGKSYRFNKDYSRWNTVNKNINRIEKTKQTVNVFINHKINNTKKIYTSDSIEVGLSEKLLSLIRQRNSNFKQPDLQKWAIHIDRMLRRDKRSPEEVEKVITWCQASSFWKNNILSTGKLRERYDSLFMQMSDGNGKNVQERQRYY
;
A
#
# COMPACT_ATOMS: atom_id res chain seq x y z
N MET A 1 32.22 37.66 -14.65
CA MET A 1 30.98 36.83 -14.66
C MET A 1 29.79 37.76 -14.50
N LYS A 2 28.76 37.66 -15.36
CA LYS A 2 27.55 38.51 -15.26
C LYS A 2 26.42 37.69 -14.64
N VAL A 3 25.89 38.17 -13.51
CA VAL A 3 24.76 37.56 -12.82
C VAL A 3 23.48 38.23 -13.30
N LEU A 4 22.52 37.44 -13.77
CA LEU A 4 21.20 37.93 -14.15
C LEU A 4 20.21 37.59 -13.04
N THR A 5 19.37 38.57 -12.72
CA THR A 5 18.29 38.42 -11.75
C THR A 5 16.97 38.55 -12.49
N VAL A 6 16.10 37.56 -12.34
CA VAL A 6 14.75 37.56 -12.92
C VAL A 6 13.74 37.47 -11.79
N ASN A 7 12.76 38.37 -11.79
CA ASN A 7 11.72 38.44 -10.79
C ASN A 7 10.39 38.10 -11.44
N GLU A 8 9.68 37.12 -10.87
CA GLU A 8 8.35 36.72 -11.32
C GLU A 8 7.39 36.75 -10.14
N ASN A 9 6.15 37.14 -10.41
CA ASN A 9 5.11 37.20 -9.39
C ASN A 9 4.08 36.12 -9.68
N ILE A 10 4.05 35.08 -8.85
CA ILE A 10 3.09 33.98 -8.96
C ILE A 10 2.14 34.02 -7.77
N ASN A 11 0.85 34.24 -8.04
CA ASN A 11 -0.21 34.27 -7.02
C ASN A 11 0.08 35.21 -5.83
N GLY A 12 0.63 36.40 -6.11
CA GLY A 12 0.94 37.42 -5.09
C GLY A 12 2.23 37.21 -4.32
N VAL A 13 2.98 36.13 -4.58
CA VAL A 13 4.30 35.88 -4.01
C VAL A 13 5.37 36.16 -5.06
N GLY A 14 6.07 37.29 -4.89
CA GLY A 14 7.22 37.66 -5.72
C GLY A 14 8.41 36.74 -5.44
N LYS A 15 8.90 36.02 -6.46
CA LYS A 15 10.10 35.20 -6.37
C LYS A 15 11.17 35.77 -7.30
N SER A 16 12.37 35.90 -6.75
CA SER A 16 13.53 36.44 -7.46
C SER A 16 14.58 35.35 -7.59
N TYR A 17 15.04 35.09 -8.80
CA TYR A 17 16.02 34.03 -9.08
C TYR A 17 17.30 34.64 -9.63
N ARG A 18 18.44 34.18 -9.10
CA ARG A 18 19.78 34.56 -9.55
C ARG A 18 20.47 33.34 -10.13
N PHE A 19 20.87 33.43 -11.39
CA PHE A 19 21.65 32.38 -12.04
C PHE A 19 22.99 32.93 -12.51
N ASN A 20 24.04 32.14 -12.31
CA ASN A 20 25.37 32.45 -12.79
C ASN A 20 25.50 31.86 -14.21
N LYS A 21 25.58 32.70 -15.23
CA LYS A 21 25.53 32.27 -16.64
C LYS A 21 26.93 32.33 -17.26
N ASP A 22 27.47 31.17 -17.65
CA ASP A 22 28.68 31.06 -18.46
C ASP A 22 28.29 31.00 -19.95
N TYR A 23 28.61 32.06 -20.68
CA TYR A 23 28.23 32.26 -22.08
C TYR A 23 28.98 31.34 -23.05
N SER A 24 30.13 30.79 -22.64
CA SER A 24 30.98 29.98 -23.50
C SER A 24 30.48 28.55 -23.74
N ARG A 25 29.42 28.11 -23.03
CA ARG A 25 28.85 26.75 -23.15
C ARG A 25 27.52 26.70 -23.91
N TRP A 26 27.03 27.82 -24.43
CA TRP A 26 25.77 27.86 -25.18
C TRP A 26 26.04 27.84 -26.68
N ASN A 27 25.68 26.74 -27.34
CA ASN A 27 25.61 26.73 -28.81
C ASN A 27 24.40 27.57 -29.24
N THR A 28 24.64 28.63 -30.00
CA THR A 28 23.59 29.46 -30.58
C THR A 28 22.81 28.63 -31.59
N VAL A 29 21.51 28.40 -31.36
CA VAL A 29 20.64 27.68 -32.30
C VAL A 29 20.52 28.53 -33.58
N ASN A 30 20.98 28.01 -34.72
CA ASN A 30 20.85 28.67 -36.02
C ASN A 30 19.36 28.84 -36.37
N LYS A 31 18.95 30.10 -36.59
CA LYS A 31 17.61 30.46 -37.09
C LYS A 31 17.46 29.96 -38.52
N ASN A 32 16.74 28.86 -38.71
CA ASN A 32 15.84 28.63 -39.84
C ASN A 32 15.00 27.39 -39.55
N ILE A 33 13.84 27.58 -38.91
CA ILE A 33 12.81 26.53 -38.80
C ILE A 33 11.57 27.06 -39.48
N ASN A 34 11.31 26.54 -40.68
CA ASN A 34 10.06 26.73 -41.40
C ASN A 34 8.91 26.12 -40.58
N ARG A 35 7.88 26.94 -40.41
CA ARG A 35 6.71 26.73 -39.56
C ARG A 35 5.75 25.74 -40.22
N ILE A 36 5.75 24.46 -39.84
CA ILE A 36 4.73 23.49 -40.27
C ILE A 36 4.29 22.61 -39.08
N GLU A 37 2.98 22.66 -38.85
CA GLU A 37 2.09 21.76 -38.07
C GLU A 37 2.07 21.83 -36.52
N LYS A 38 0.88 22.18 -36.01
CA LYS A 38 0.47 22.12 -34.60
C LYS A 38 0.39 20.66 -34.14
N THR A 39 1.50 20.11 -33.68
CA THR A 39 1.46 18.93 -32.80
C THR A 39 1.25 19.41 -31.36
N LYS A 40 0.21 18.90 -30.70
CA LYS A 40 -0.02 19.14 -29.27
C LYS A 40 1.13 18.50 -28.49
N GLN A 41 2.17 19.27 -28.21
CA GLN A 41 3.20 18.89 -27.27
C GLN A 41 2.59 18.93 -25.87
N THR A 42 2.11 17.78 -25.40
CA THR A 42 1.89 17.59 -23.96
C THR A 42 3.25 17.72 -23.30
N VAL A 43 3.45 18.82 -22.59
CA VAL A 43 4.60 19.01 -21.71
C VAL A 43 4.51 17.92 -20.65
N ASN A 44 5.33 16.87 -20.78
CA ASN A 44 5.56 15.94 -19.69
C ASN A 44 6.29 16.72 -18.61
N VAL A 45 5.50 17.35 -17.73
CA VAL A 45 5.98 17.80 -16.44
C VAL A 45 6.37 16.52 -15.72
N PHE A 46 7.66 16.18 -15.78
CA PHE A 46 8.26 15.19 -14.91
C PHE A 46 8.14 15.74 -13.49
N ILE A 47 6.97 15.54 -12.88
CA ILE A 47 6.82 15.60 -11.44
C ILE A 47 7.77 14.51 -10.95
N ASN A 48 8.95 14.91 -10.47
CA ASN A 48 9.82 14.05 -9.68
C ASN A 48 9.10 13.75 -8.36
N HIS A 49 8.03 12.96 -8.42
CA HIS A 49 7.51 12.29 -7.25
C HIS A 49 8.61 11.31 -6.88
N LYS A 50 9.35 11.61 -5.81
CA LYS A 50 10.32 10.70 -5.21
C LYS A 50 9.55 9.47 -4.74
N ILE A 51 9.35 8.51 -5.64
CA ILE A 51 8.76 7.22 -5.32
C ILE A 51 9.84 6.48 -4.56
N ASN A 52 9.93 6.69 -3.25
CA ASN A 52 10.70 5.82 -2.37
C ASN A 52 9.93 4.49 -2.29
N ASN A 53 9.94 3.73 -3.39
CA ASN A 53 9.48 2.35 -3.42
C ASN A 53 10.66 1.47 -2.98
N THR A 54 11.17 1.71 -1.78
CA THR A 54 11.98 0.70 -1.11
C THR A 54 11.00 -0.40 -0.73
N LYS A 55 10.96 -1.47 -1.54
CA LYS A 55 10.21 -2.68 -1.17
C LYS A 55 10.75 -3.10 0.20
N LYS A 56 9.97 -2.86 1.27
CA LYS A 56 10.30 -3.33 2.61
C LYS A 56 10.42 -4.86 2.51
N ILE A 57 11.62 -5.36 2.71
CA ILE A 57 11.90 -6.81 2.77
C ILE A 57 11.61 -7.21 4.21
N TYR A 58 10.77 -8.23 4.38
CA TYR A 58 10.40 -8.73 5.69
C TYR A 58 11.29 -9.93 6.02
N THR A 59 11.98 -9.86 7.16
CA THR A 59 12.75 -10.97 7.71
C THR A 59 11.82 -12.12 8.09
N SER A 60 12.29 -13.36 8.01
CA SER A 60 11.50 -14.55 8.37
C SER A 60 10.91 -14.48 9.79
N ASP A 61 11.64 -13.89 10.72
CA ASP A 61 11.25 -13.77 12.13
C ASP A 61 10.26 -12.63 12.40
N SER A 62 9.86 -11.90 11.36
CA SER A 62 8.93 -10.78 11.53
C SER A 62 7.51 -11.28 11.77
N ILE A 63 6.76 -10.53 12.58
CA ILE A 63 5.36 -10.85 12.92
C ILE A 63 4.51 -10.96 11.64
N GLU A 64 4.78 -10.13 10.65
CA GLU A 64 4.05 -10.12 9.37
C GLU A 64 4.25 -11.40 8.57
N VAL A 65 5.48 -11.95 8.58
CA VAL A 65 5.79 -13.23 7.93
C VAL A 65 5.18 -14.38 8.74
N GLY A 66 5.34 -14.38 10.06
CA GLY A 66 4.75 -15.40 10.94
C GLY A 66 3.22 -15.54 10.79
N LEU A 67 2.49 -14.41 10.74
CA LEU A 67 1.04 -14.43 10.48
C LEU A 67 0.69 -14.92 9.08
N SER A 68 1.52 -14.60 8.09
CA SER A 68 1.35 -15.06 6.70
C SER A 68 1.58 -16.58 6.58
N GLU A 69 2.61 -17.09 7.23
CA GLU A 69 2.92 -18.52 7.31
C GLU A 69 1.84 -19.30 8.06
N LYS A 70 1.30 -18.73 9.15
CA LYS A 70 0.18 -19.31 9.89
C LYS A 70 -1.08 -19.45 9.02
N LEU A 71 -1.42 -18.42 8.23
CA LEU A 71 -2.53 -18.53 7.29
C LEU A 71 -2.25 -19.61 6.23
N LEU A 72 -1.03 -19.67 5.70
CA LEU A 72 -0.65 -20.66 4.70
C LEU A 72 -0.72 -22.09 5.25
N SER A 73 -0.24 -22.33 6.47
CA SER A 73 -0.25 -23.65 7.10
C SER A 73 -1.66 -24.17 7.29
N LEU A 74 -2.59 -23.32 7.74
CA LEU A 74 -4.02 -23.67 7.87
C LEU A 74 -4.67 -24.00 6.51
N ILE A 75 -4.34 -23.24 5.47
CA ILE A 75 -4.82 -23.55 4.11
C ILE A 75 -4.27 -24.89 3.63
N ARG A 76 -2.98 -25.17 3.87
CA ARG A 76 -2.31 -26.41 3.46
C ARG A 76 -2.80 -27.64 4.22
N GLN A 77 -3.17 -27.50 5.49
CA GLN A 77 -3.80 -28.58 6.27
C GLN A 77 -5.09 -29.08 5.61
N ARG A 78 -5.86 -28.18 4.99
CA ARG A 78 -7.07 -28.54 4.24
C ARG A 78 -6.77 -28.97 2.82
N ASN A 79 -5.88 -28.27 2.13
CA ASN A 79 -5.53 -28.51 0.74
C ASN A 79 -4.00 -28.60 0.59
N SER A 80 -3.50 -29.84 0.62
CA SER A 80 -2.06 -30.12 0.50
C SER A 80 -1.46 -29.66 -0.83
N ASN A 81 -2.28 -29.52 -1.88
CA ASN A 81 -1.87 -29.06 -3.22
C ASN A 81 -2.09 -27.56 -3.44
N PHE A 82 -2.23 -26.77 -2.36
CA PHE A 82 -2.34 -25.33 -2.51
C PHE A 82 -1.00 -24.73 -3.00
N LYS A 83 -1.07 -23.95 -4.09
CA LYS A 83 0.09 -23.28 -4.69
C LYS A 83 0.79 -22.41 -3.65
N GLN A 84 2.12 -22.54 -3.54
CA GLN A 84 2.90 -21.71 -2.64
C GLN A 84 2.81 -20.23 -3.05
N PRO A 85 2.28 -19.36 -2.17
CA PRO A 85 2.20 -17.93 -2.44
C PRO A 85 3.55 -17.26 -2.18
N ASP A 86 3.65 -16.01 -2.67
CA ASP A 86 4.74 -15.12 -2.34
C ASP A 86 4.53 -14.56 -0.91
N LEU A 87 5.26 -15.12 0.05
CA LEU A 87 5.19 -14.74 1.46
C LEU A 87 5.55 -13.28 1.70
N GLN A 88 6.43 -12.69 0.89
CA GLN A 88 6.80 -11.27 1.01
C GLN A 88 5.61 -10.39 0.62
N LYS A 89 4.88 -10.74 -0.44
CA LYS A 89 3.61 -10.04 -0.77
C LYS A 89 2.58 -10.19 0.34
N TRP A 90 2.51 -11.38 0.94
CA TRP A 90 1.58 -11.61 2.03
C TRP A 90 1.91 -10.78 3.27
N ALA A 91 3.19 -10.73 3.64
CA ALA A 91 3.70 -9.88 4.72
C ALA A 91 3.42 -8.39 4.48
N ILE A 92 3.52 -7.91 3.24
CA ILE A 92 3.13 -6.52 2.90
C ILE A 92 1.65 -6.24 3.23
N HIS A 93 0.75 -7.19 2.97
CA HIS A 93 -0.66 -6.99 3.31
C HIS A 93 -0.89 -6.97 4.82
N ILE A 94 -0.18 -7.81 5.56
CA ILE A 94 -0.23 -7.82 7.03
C ILE A 94 0.37 -6.53 7.60
N ASP A 95 1.54 -6.07 7.13
CA ASP A 95 2.14 -4.78 7.53
C ASP A 95 1.15 -3.62 7.34
N ARG A 96 0.46 -3.60 6.20
CA ARG A 96 -0.57 -2.57 5.95
C ARG A 96 -1.72 -2.67 6.95
N MET A 97 -2.12 -3.87 7.34
CA MET A 97 -3.16 -4.09 8.34
C MET A 97 -2.73 -3.60 9.72
N LEU A 98 -1.50 -3.90 10.12
CA LEU A 98 -0.95 -3.46 11.41
C LEU A 98 -0.72 -1.94 11.43
N ARG A 99 -0.05 -1.41 10.40
CA ARG A 99 0.42 -0.02 10.36
C ARG A 99 -0.65 0.97 9.92
N ARG A 100 -1.45 0.66 8.90
CA ARG A 100 -2.46 1.58 8.35
C ARG A 100 -3.82 1.36 9.01
N ASP A 101 -4.22 0.10 9.11
CA ASP A 101 -5.53 -0.25 9.66
C ASP A 101 -5.51 -0.34 11.20
N LYS A 102 -4.32 -0.14 11.81
CA LYS A 102 -4.08 -0.09 13.26
C LYS A 102 -4.64 -1.30 14.01
N ARG A 103 -4.64 -2.48 13.37
CA ARG A 103 -5.09 -3.73 13.98
C ARG A 103 -3.99 -4.33 14.83
N SER A 104 -4.35 -4.92 15.98
CA SER A 104 -3.37 -5.62 16.81
C SER A 104 -2.97 -6.94 16.15
N PRO A 105 -1.67 -7.33 16.18
CA PRO A 105 -1.22 -8.64 15.71
C PRO A 105 -2.02 -9.81 16.31
N GLU A 106 -2.37 -9.71 17.59
CA GLU A 106 -3.13 -10.74 18.31
C GLU A 106 -4.57 -10.88 17.79
N GLU A 107 -5.20 -9.75 17.44
CA GLU A 107 -6.55 -9.76 16.86
C GLU A 107 -6.52 -10.37 15.46
N VAL A 108 -5.52 -10.02 14.65
CA VAL A 108 -5.32 -10.57 13.32
C VAL A 108 -5.12 -12.08 13.38
N GLU A 109 -4.34 -12.57 14.35
CA GLU A 109 -4.14 -14.00 14.58
C GLU A 109 -5.43 -14.74 14.94
N LYS A 110 -6.25 -14.16 15.84
CA LYS A 110 -7.56 -14.70 16.22
C LYS A 110 -8.49 -14.77 15.01
N VAL A 111 -8.55 -13.70 14.21
CA VAL A 111 -9.37 -13.65 12.99
C VAL A 111 -8.89 -14.67 11.96
N ILE A 112 -7.58 -14.86 11.78
CA ILE A 112 -7.01 -15.89 10.90
C ILE A 112 -7.49 -17.28 11.32
N THR A 113 -7.37 -17.60 12.60
CA THR A 113 -7.76 -18.90 13.14
C THR A 113 -9.27 -19.13 12.99
N TRP A 114 -10.07 -18.12 13.32
CA TRP A 114 -11.53 -18.18 13.22
C TRP A 114 -12.02 -18.32 11.77
N CYS A 115 -11.48 -17.53 10.84
CA CYS A 115 -11.92 -17.56 9.44
C CYS A 115 -11.57 -18.89 8.76
N GLN A 116 -10.47 -19.53 9.14
CA GLN A 116 -10.10 -20.87 8.62
C GLN A 116 -10.92 -22.00 9.25
N ALA A 117 -11.41 -21.82 10.48
CA ALA A 117 -12.35 -22.75 11.11
C ALA A 117 -13.77 -22.66 10.53
N SER A 118 -14.19 -21.45 10.12
CA SER A 118 -15.51 -21.22 9.54
C SER A 118 -15.66 -21.89 8.17
N SER A 119 -16.71 -22.71 8.00
CA SER A 119 -17.02 -23.38 6.74
C SER A 119 -17.26 -22.41 5.58
N PHE A 120 -17.82 -21.24 5.87
CA PHE A 120 -18.12 -20.20 4.89
C PHE A 120 -16.88 -19.39 4.50
N TRP A 121 -16.09 -18.95 5.47
CA TRP A 121 -14.96 -18.05 5.20
C TRP A 121 -13.71 -18.75 4.70
N LYS A 122 -13.45 -19.99 5.13
CA LYS A 122 -12.22 -20.72 4.78
C LYS A 122 -12.01 -20.92 3.27
N ASN A 123 -13.10 -20.98 2.50
CA ASN A 123 -13.06 -21.09 1.04
C ASN A 123 -12.82 -19.74 0.36
N ASN A 124 -13.24 -18.65 0.99
CA ASN A 124 -13.13 -17.29 0.47
C ASN A 124 -11.80 -16.63 0.84
N ILE A 125 -11.23 -16.96 2.00
CA ILE A 125 -9.98 -16.37 2.50
C ILE A 125 -8.79 -17.28 2.18
N LEU A 126 -8.24 -17.13 0.98
CA LEU A 126 -7.07 -17.87 0.48
C LEU A 126 -5.80 -17.01 0.38
N SER A 127 -5.86 -15.76 0.83
CA SER A 127 -4.70 -14.84 0.83
C SER A 127 -4.85 -13.77 1.91
N THR A 128 -3.72 -13.24 2.37
CA THR A 128 -3.71 -12.13 3.34
C THR A 128 -4.30 -10.84 2.76
N GLY A 129 -4.26 -10.66 1.44
CA GLY A 129 -4.95 -9.56 0.76
C GLY A 129 -6.47 -9.66 0.91
N LYS A 130 -7.03 -10.86 0.72
CA LYS A 130 -8.47 -11.09 0.87
C LYS A 130 -8.93 -11.04 2.33
N LEU A 131 -8.07 -11.54 3.24
CA LEU A 131 -8.24 -11.39 4.68
C LEU A 131 -8.39 -9.91 5.05
N ARG A 132 -7.48 -9.04 4.58
CA ARG A 132 -7.53 -7.60 4.84
C ARG A 132 -8.80 -6.94 4.28
N GLU A 133 -9.19 -7.28 3.05
CA GLU A 133 -10.41 -6.73 2.43
C GLU A 133 -11.68 -7.06 3.23
N ARG A 134 -11.73 -8.24 3.84
CA ARG A 134 -12.91 -8.73 4.57
C ARG A 134 -12.75 -8.67 6.09
N TYR A 135 -11.69 -8.05 6.59
CA TYR A 135 -11.34 -8.06 8.01
C TYR A 135 -12.50 -7.58 8.90
N ASP A 136 -13.11 -6.46 8.56
CA ASP A 136 -14.18 -5.87 9.36
C ASP A 136 -15.41 -6.79 9.43
N SER A 137 -15.78 -7.40 8.31
CA SER A 137 -16.88 -8.38 8.27
C SER A 137 -16.57 -9.64 9.08
N LEU A 138 -15.33 -10.14 8.98
CA LEU A 138 -14.88 -11.29 9.77
C LEU A 138 -14.90 -10.97 11.27
N PHE A 139 -14.42 -9.79 11.64
CA PHE A 139 -14.36 -9.35 13.03
C PHE A 139 -15.76 -9.19 13.65
N MET A 140 -16.70 -8.59 12.91
CA MET A 140 -18.10 -8.47 13.34
C MET A 140 -18.73 -9.85 13.54
N GLN A 141 -18.61 -10.75 12.56
CA GLN A 141 -19.20 -12.09 12.67
C GLN A 141 -18.56 -12.95 13.76
N MET A 142 -17.25 -12.80 13.99
CA MET A 142 -16.56 -13.46 15.11
C MET A 142 -17.12 -12.97 16.45
N SER A 143 -17.39 -11.67 16.56
CA SER A 143 -17.94 -11.04 17.76
C SER A 143 -19.41 -11.44 17.99
N ASP A 144 -20.22 -11.45 16.93
CA ASP A 144 -21.64 -11.84 16.98
C ASP A 144 -21.82 -13.33 17.31
N GLY A 145 -20.92 -14.18 16.84
CA GLY A 145 -20.90 -15.61 17.17
C GLY A 145 -20.59 -15.89 18.64
N ASN A 146 -19.75 -15.05 19.28
CA ASN A 146 -19.45 -15.15 20.71
C ASN A 146 -20.55 -14.53 21.60
N GLY A 147 -21.34 -13.57 21.09
CA GLY A 147 -22.43 -12.93 21.82
C GLY A 147 -23.65 -13.83 22.08
N LYS A 148 -23.82 -14.91 21.32
CA LYS A 148 -24.97 -15.82 21.46
C LYS A 148 -24.90 -16.78 22.66
N ASN A 149 -23.82 -16.76 23.46
CA ASN A 149 -23.71 -17.62 24.66
C ASN A 149 -23.92 -16.86 25.98
N VAL A 150 -24.26 -15.55 25.97
CA VAL A 150 -24.36 -14.73 27.19
C VAL A 150 -25.77 -14.26 27.54
N GLN A 151 -26.77 -14.38 26.63
CA GLN A 151 -28.12 -13.86 26.90
C GLN A 151 -29.15 -14.87 27.45
N GLU A 152 -28.80 -16.15 27.64
CA GLU A 152 -29.76 -17.16 28.11
C GLU A 152 -29.62 -17.55 29.60
N ARG A 153 -28.92 -16.74 30.41
CA ARG A 153 -28.65 -17.06 31.83
C ARG A 153 -29.29 -16.15 32.88
N GLN A 154 -30.24 -15.30 32.53
CA GLN A 154 -30.99 -14.51 33.52
C GLN A 154 -32.45 -14.27 33.09
N ARG A 155 -33.24 -15.34 33.02
CA ARG A 155 -34.70 -15.30 33.21
C ARG A 155 -35.22 -16.62 33.74
N TYR A 156 -34.83 -16.97 34.97
CA TYR A 156 -35.66 -17.82 35.82
C TYR A 156 -35.47 -17.39 37.28
N TYR A 157 -36.61 -17.32 37.95
CA TYR A 157 -36.93 -16.81 39.29
C TYR A 157 -37.05 -15.30 39.43
#